data_AF-A0A7W8ALS8-F1
#
_entry.id   AF-A0A7W8ALS8-F1
#
_cell.length_a   1.000
_cell.length_b   1.000
_cell.length_c   1.000
_cell.angle_alpha   90.00
_cell.angle_beta   90.00
_cell.angle_gamma   90.00
#
_symmetry.space_group_name_H-M   'P 1'
#
loop_
_entity.id
_entity.type
_entity.pdbx_description
1 polymer ?
#
loop_
_entity_poly.entity_id
_entity_poly.type
_entity_poly.pdbx_seq_one_letter_code
_entity_poly.pdbx_strand_id
1 'polypeptide(L)'
;MSGDIVITKDDIYEKFGKALNVAGEGKTRRIFANALNRGGDMARTQVKRSLVSQTGIKYGLINKAVETKRANPNKLSYSLEATGNEMNLNLFAAKQGKKGVSAAPWKQRRVFKSTFIVPAYDGKVYKRTSPERGPVEPLFGPNIAREITKDPTVAKWKQVDGFTMKRVEHELIRLFKW
;
A
#
# COMPACT_ATOMS: atom_id res chain seq x y z
N MET A 1 -5.28 -5.71 11.68
CA MET A 1 -3.83 -5.38 11.79
C MET A 1 -3.56 -4.13 10.99
N SER A 2 -2.68 -3.24 11.49
CA SER A 2 -2.15 -2.08 10.75
C SER A 2 -0.70 -2.34 10.35
N GLY A 3 -0.30 -1.82 9.21
CA GLY A 3 1.08 -1.87 8.75
C GLY A 3 1.37 -0.59 7.98
N ASP A 4 2.43 0.08 8.38
CA ASP A 4 2.71 1.43 7.93
C ASP A 4 4.02 1.43 7.13
N ILE A 5 4.01 2.11 5.98
CA ILE A 5 5.26 2.60 5.40
C ILE A 5 5.29 4.10 5.67
N VAL A 6 6.16 4.46 6.61
CA VAL A 6 6.45 5.84 6.93
C VAL A 6 7.60 6.29 6.03
N ILE A 7 7.46 7.44 5.34
CA ILE A 7 8.64 8.22 4.94
C ILE A 7 9.06 8.97 6.18
N THR A 8 10.03 8.44 6.91
CA THR A 8 10.74 9.27 7.90
C THR A 8 11.72 10.11 7.11
N LYS A 9 11.20 11.27 6.70
CA LYS A 9 11.73 12.64 6.71
C LYS A 9 13.21 12.94 7.05
N ASP A 10 13.94 12.04 7.70
CA ASP A 10 15.11 12.38 8.51
C ASP A 10 16.27 12.87 7.62
N ASP A 11 16.57 12.18 6.51
CA ASP A 11 17.64 12.60 5.58
C ASP A 11 17.33 13.91 4.84
N ILE A 12 16.05 14.22 4.60
CA ILE A 12 15.62 15.39 3.83
C ILE A 12 15.60 16.64 4.72
N TYR A 13 15.12 16.50 5.95
CA TYR A 13 15.18 17.58 6.93
C TYR A 13 16.62 17.91 7.31
N GLU A 14 17.52 16.94 7.36
CA GLU A 14 18.94 17.24 7.58
C GLU A 14 19.55 18.00 6.40
N LYS A 15 19.25 17.59 5.16
CA LYS A 15 19.85 18.19 3.95
C LYS A 15 19.28 19.57 3.61
N PHE A 16 17.99 19.80 3.83
CA PHE A 16 17.29 21.06 3.48
C PHE A 16 16.82 21.87 4.69
N GLY A 17 16.78 21.31 5.90
CA GLY A 17 16.37 22.02 7.12
C GLY A 17 17.24 23.22 7.45
N LYS A 18 18.54 23.16 7.10
CA LYS A 18 19.44 24.33 7.17
C LYS A 18 19.02 25.45 6.21
N ALA A 19 18.58 25.12 4.98
CA ALA A 19 18.07 26.11 4.02
C ALA A 19 16.69 26.67 4.42
N LEU A 20 15.88 25.87 5.13
CA LEU A 20 14.56 26.28 5.65
C LEU A 20 14.63 27.27 6.82
N ASN A 21 15.67 27.19 7.67
CA ASN A 21 15.88 28.17 8.75
C ASN A 21 16.23 29.57 8.22
N VAL A 22 16.72 29.67 6.97
CA VAL A 22 17.15 30.94 6.35
C VAL A 22 16.02 31.64 5.60
N ALA A 23 15.01 30.90 5.10
CA ALA A 23 13.94 31.45 4.28
C ALA A 23 12.59 31.44 5.02
N GLY A 24 12.15 32.61 5.53
CA GLY A 24 10.82 32.93 6.08
C GLY A 24 9.81 31.78 6.31
N GLU A 25 9.53 31.51 7.59
CA GLU A 25 8.97 30.26 8.12
C GLU A 25 7.67 29.73 7.49
N GLY A 26 6.74 30.60 7.07
CA GLY A 26 5.40 30.17 6.62
C GLY A 26 5.31 29.77 5.14
N LYS A 27 5.79 30.65 4.24
CA LYS A 27 5.71 30.43 2.78
C LYS A 27 6.60 29.26 2.35
N THR A 28 7.79 29.17 2.92
CA THR A 28 8.76 28.11 2.62
C THR A 28 8.28 26.74 3.05
N ARG A 29 7.67 26.60 4.24
CA ARG A 29 7.07 25.34 4.70
C ARG A 29 5.91 24.88 3.80
N ARG A 30 5.10 25.81 3.29
CA ARG A 30 4.01 25.49 2.34
C ARG A 30 4.53 24.95 1.02
N ILE A 31 5.57 25.56 0.45
CA ILE A 31 6.23 25.09 -0.77
C ILE A 31 6.76 23.68 -0.57
N PHE A 32 7.44 23.45 0.55
CA PHE A 32 8.00 22.14 0.88
C PHE A 32 6.91 21.07 1.03
N ALA A 33 5.82 21.39 1.74
CA ALA A 33 4.66 20.50 1.86
C ALA A 33 4.08 20.13 0.48
N ASN A 34 3.96 21.09 -0.43
CA ASN A 34 3.48 20.84 -1.79
C ASN A 34 4.42 19.93 -2.59
N ALA A 35 5.74 20.15 -2.48
CA ALA A 35 6.75 19.36 -3.14
C ALA A 35 6.74 17.90 -2.64
N LEU A 36 6.69 17.70 -1.31
CA LEU A 36 6.52 16.39 -0.69
C LEU A 36 5.23 15.70 -1.15
N ASN A 37 4.12 16.44 -1.21
CA ASN A 37 2.85 15.89 -1.65
C ASN A 37 2.89 15.45 -3.12
N ARG A 38 3.56 16.21 -3.99
CA ARG A 38 3.72 15.85 -5.41
C ARG A 38 4.52 14.57 -5.57
N GLY A 39 5.66 14.46 -4.88
CA GLY A 39 6.49 13.24 -4.90
C GLY A 39 5.78 12.04 -4.27
N GLY A 40 5.18 12.26 -3.10
CA GLY A 40 4.39 11.25 -2.39
C GLY A 40 3.24 10.69 -3.22
N ASP A 41 2.51 11.53 -3.97
CA ASP A 41 1.39 11.07 -4.80
C ASP A 41 1.85 10.19 -5.99
N MET A 42 3.04 10.46 -6.53
CA MET A 42 3.68 9.59 -7.52
C MET A 42 4.09 8.26 -6.87
N ALA A 43 4.73 8.34 -5.69
CA ALA A 43 5.17 7.18 -4.91
C ALA A 43 3.99 6.27 -4.54
N ARG A 44 2.89 6.86 -4.08
CA ARG A 44 1.62 6.18 -3.78
C ARG A 44 1.12 5.37 -4.96
N THR A 45 1.16 5.93 -6.15
CA THR A 45 0.69 5.23 -7.36
C THR A 45 1.55 4.00 -7.65
N GLN A 46 2.88 4.12 -7.52
CA GLN A 46 3.80 3.00 -7.73
C GLN A 46 3.67 1.93 -6.64
N VAL A 47 3.55 2.34 -5.37
CA VAL A 47 3.29 1.43 -4.22
C VAL A 47 2.01 0.65 -4.43
N LYS A 48 0.90 1.30 -4.78
CA LYS A 48 -0.38 0.62 -5.04
C LYS A 48 -0.28 -0.37 -6.20
N ARG A 49 0.45 -0.04 -7.27
CA ARG A 49 0.71 -0.96 -8.39
C ARG A 49 1.59 -2.14 -7.98
N SER A 50 2.62 -1.91 -7.17
CA SER A 50 3.46 -2.96 -6.60
C SER A 50 2.65 -3.93 -5.74
N LEU A 51 1.76 -3.40 -4.89
CA LEU A 51 0.84 -4.20 -4.09
C LEU A 51 -0.06 -5.08 -4.96
N VAL A 52 -0.59 -4.55 -6.08
CA VAL A 52 -1.37 -5.37 -7.04
C VAL A 52 -0.49 -6.47 -7.63
N SER A 53 0.75 -6.17 -8.04
CA SER A 53 1.63 -7.18 -8.64
C SER A 53 2.03 -8.27 -7.66
N GLN A 54 2.30 -7.90 -6.41
CA GLN A 54 2.75 -8.79 -5.33
C GLN A 54 1.60 -9.67 -4.80
N THR A 55 0.43 -9.08 -4.53
CA THR A 55 -0.66 -9.76 -3.81
C THR A 55 -1.71 -10.36 -4.73
N GLY A 56 -1.85 -9.85 -5.96
CA GLY A 56 -2.96 -10.19 -6.85
C GLY A 56 -4.31 -9.58 -6.44
N ILE A 57 -4.34 -8.70 -5.43
CA ILE A 57 -5.55 -7.99 -5.01
C ILE A 57 -5.93 -6.94 -6.08
N LYS A 58 -7.23 -6.77 -6.33
CA LYS A 58 -7.73 -5.74 -7.24
C LYS A 58 -7.35 -4.33 -6.77
N TYR A 59 -6.92 -3.49 -7.71
CA TYR A 59 -6.49 -2.11 -7.42
C TYR A 59 -7.52 -1.31 -6.61
N GLY A 60 -8.81 -1.46 -6.91
CA GLY A 60 -9.88 -0.76 -6.18
C GLY A 60 -9.94 -1.09 -4.69
N LEU A 61 -9.62 -2.33 -4.28
CA LEU A 61 -9.58 -2.73 -2.88
C LEU A 61 -8.32 -2.19 -2.18
N ILE A 62 -7.17 -2.24 -2.86
CA ILE A 62 -5.94 -1.61 -2.38
C ILE A 62 -6.13 -0.11 -2.20
N ASN A 63 -6.85 0.54 -3.12
CA ASN A 63 -7.10 1.97 -3.03
C ASN A 63 -7.94 2.35 -1.79
N LYS A 64 -8.87 1.49 -1.38
CA LYS A 64 -9.69 1.67 -0.17
C LYS A 64 -8.92 1.34 1.11
N ALA A 65 -8.02 0.36 1.06
CA ALA A 65 -7.26 -0.12 2.21
C ALA A 65 -6.02 0.74 2.54
N VAL A 66 -5.47 1.44 1.55
CA VAL A 66 -4.28 2.29 1.72
C VAL A 66 -4.68 3.75 1.83
N GLU A 67 -4.57 4.29 3.03
CA GLU A 67 -4.77 5.69 3.34
C GLU A 67 -3.49 6.49 3.09
N THR A 68 -3.66 7.78 2.75
CA THR A 68 -2.57 8.72 2.53
C THR A 68 -2.60 9.81 3.58
N LYS A 69 -1.52 9.95 4.36
CA LYS A 69 -1.33 11.13 5.21
C LYS A 69 -0.42 12.10 4.48
N ARG A 70 -1.02 13.17 3.94
CA ARG A 70 -0.31 14.21 3.17
C ARG A 70 0.47 15.15 4.08
N ALA A 71 1.54 15.71 3.55
CA ALA A 71 2.32 16.75 4.20
C ALA A 71 1.52 18.06 4.25
N ASN A 72 1.71 18.83 5.32
CA ASN A 72 1.18 20.17 5.49
C ASN A 72 2.24 21.07 6.15
N PRO A 73 2.09 22.41 6.16
CA PRO A 73 3.12 23.31 6.70
C PRO A 73 3.54 23.03 8.15
N ASN A 74 2.68 22.42 8.96
CA ASN A 74 2.97 22.05 10.35
C ASN A 74 3.58 20.65 10.48
N LYS A 75 3.32 19.77 9.51
CA LYS A 75 3.80 18.39 9.45
C LYS A 75 4.31 18.08 8.04
N LEU A 76 5.58 18.34 7.81
CA LEU A 76 6.26 18.13 6.52
C LEU A 76 6.62 16.65 6.27
N SER A 77 5.68 15.72 6.48
CA SER A 77 5.88 14.28 6.25
C SER A 77 4.75 13.74 5.40
N TYR A 78 5.07 12.85 4.46
CA TYR A 78 4.09 12.10 3.68
C TYR A 78 4.17 10.63 4.08
N SER A 79 3.06 9.97 4.40
CA SER A 79 3.05 8.54 4.71
C SER A 79 1.89 7.81 4.07
N LEU A 80 2.07 6.51 3.88
CA LEU A 80 1.02 5.59 3.45
C LEU A 80 0.79 4.58 4.55
N GLU A 81 -0.47 4.52 5.00
CA GLU A 81 -0.90 3.61 6.06
C GLU A 81 -1.82 2.58 5.41
N ALA A 82 -1.50 1.30 5.56
CA ALA A 82 -2.37 0.23 5.10
C ALA A 82 -3.11 -0.38 6.28
N THR A 83 -4.42 -0.46 6.14
CA THR A 83 -5.29 -1.18 7.07
C THR A 83 -5.92 -2.36 6.35
N GLY A 84 -6.11 -3.46 7.06
CA GLY A 84 -6.80 -4.60 6.48
C GLY A 84 -6.68 -5.88 7.29
N ASN A 85 -7.66 -6.74 7.06
CA ASN A 85 -7.63 -8.13 7.47
C ASN A 85 -7.27 -9.00 6.26
N GLU A 86 -7.04 -10.28 6.52
CA GLU A 86 -6.80 -11.27 5.48
C GLU A 86 -8.00 -11.32 4.51
N MET A 87 -7.72 -11.28 3.21
CA MET A 87 -8.75 -11.28 2.19
C MET A 87 -9.19 -12.71 1.86
N ASN A 88 -10.49 -12.98 1.79
CA ASN A 88 -10.97 -14.31 1.43
C ASN A 88 -10.56 -14.69 0.00
N LEU A 89 -10.34 -15.98 -0.25
CA LEU A 89 -9.90 -16.48 -1.56
C LEU A 89 -10.86 -16.14 -2.72
N ASN A 90 -12.14 -15.85 -2.44
CA ASN A 90 -13.12 -15.43 -3.45
C ASN A 90 -12.65 -14.20 -4.26
N LEU A 91 -11.87 -13.31 -3.65
CA LEU A 91 -11.35 -12.10 -4.30
C LEU A 91 -10.24 -12.36 -5.33
N PHE A 92 -9.71 -13.59 -5.40
CA PHE A 92 -8.54 -13.95 -6.20
C PHE A 92 -8.90 -14.84 -7.40
N ALA A 93 -9.96 -14.47 -8.13
CA ALA A 93 -10.49 -15.19 -9.28
C ALA A 93 -10.80 -16.67 -8.94
N ALA A 94 -11.50 -16.87 -7.83
CA ALA A 94 -11.89 -18.18 -7.34
C ALA A 94 -12.83 -18.89 -8.34
N LYS A 95 -12.55 -20.16 -8.61
CA LYS A 95 -13.39 -21.06 -9.42
C LYS A 95 -13.55 -22.39 -8.70
N GLN A 96 -14.78 -22.78 -8.43
CA GLN A 96 -15.07 -24.07 -7.83
C GLN A 96 -14.90 -25.20 -8.86
N GLY A 97 -14.20 -26.26 -8.48
CA GLY A 97 -14.06 -27.48 -9.27
C GLY A 97 -14.25 -28.73 -8.40
N LYS A 98 -14.13 -29.92 -9.01
CA LYS A 98 -14.42 -31.21 -8.33
C LYS A 98 -13.56 -31.45 -7.08
N LYS A 99 -12.29 -31.04 -7.10
CA LYS A 99 -11.33 -31.26 -5.99
C LYS A 99 -11.32 -30.14 -4.95
N GLY A 100 -11.97 -29.01 -5.25
CA GLY A 100 -11.98 -27.81 -4.42
C GLY A 100 -11.94 -26.53 -5.26
N VAL A 101 -11.68 -25.39 -4.61
CA VAL A 101 -11.62 -24.07 -5.25
C VAL A 101 -10.22 -23.78 -5.78
N SER A 102 -10.13 -23.40 -7.05
CA SER A 102 -8.93 -22.84 -7.67
C SER A 102 -8.91 -21.33 -7.50
N ALA A 103 -7.84 -20.76 -6.93
CA ALA A 103 -7.68 -19.32 -6.76
C ALA A 103 -6.21 -18.92 -6.94
N ALA A 104 -5.93 -17.64 -7.14
CA ALA A 104 -4.58 -17.13 -7.40
C ALA A 104 -4.13 -16.02 -6.43
N PRO A 105 -4.07 -16.28 -5.11
CA PRO A 105 -3.47 -15.34 -4.17
C PRO A 105 -1.96 -15.20 -4.46
N TRP A 106 -1.41 -14.00 -4.26
CA TRP A 106 -0.04 -13.64 -4.68
C TRP A 106 0.24 -13.88 -6.17
N LYS A 107 -0.80 -13.83 -7.01
CA LYS A 107 -0.77 -14.22 -8.44
C LYS A 107 -0.32 -15.65 -8.72
N GLN A 108 -0.29 -16.52 -7.70
CA GLN A 108 0.07 -17.93 -7.87
C GLN A 108 -1.18 -18.80 -7.85
N ARG A 109 -1.57 -19.31 -9.02
CA ARG A 109 -2.76 -20.13 -9.17
C ARG A 109 -2.54 -21.53 -8.60
N ARG A 110 -3.42 -21.93 -7.69
CA ARG A 110 -3.41 -23.27 -7.08
C ARG A 110 -4.82 -23.72 -6.70
N VAL A 111 -4.99 -25.03 -6.59
CA VAL A 111 -6.23 -25.65 -6.13
C VAL A 111 -6.13 -25.88 -4.62
N PHE A 112 -7.06 -25.28 -3.88
CA PHE A 112 -7.20 -25.49 -2.45
C PHE A 112 -8.13 -26.70 -2.23
N LYS A 113 -7.55 -27.86 -1.90
CA LYS A 113 -8.31 -29.11 -1.76
C LYS A 113 -9.36 -29.01 -0.64
N SER A 114 -10.49 -29.69 -0.83
CA SER A 114 -11.57 -29.78 0.18
C SER A 114 -12.15 -28.42 0.57
N THR A 115 -12.13 -27.47 -0.37
CA THR A 115 -12.75 -26.15 -0.23
C THR A 115 -13.94 -25.99 -1.16
N PHE A 116 -14.86 -25.10 -0.82
CA PHE A 116 -16.04 -24.81 -1.60
C PHE A 116 -16.41 -23.33 -1.46
N ILE A 117 -17.12 -22.81 -2.45
CA ILE A 117 -17.70 -21.47 -2.47
C ILE A 117 -19.09 -21.56 -1.84
N VAL A 118 -19.39 -20.64 -0.93
CA VAL A 118 -20.71 -20.53 -0.30
C VAL A 118 -21.42 -19.28 -0.83
N PRO A 119 -22.40 -19.41 -1.76
CA PRO A 119 -23.10 -18.26 -2.33
C PRO A 119 -23.79 -17.37 -1.29
N ALA A 120 -24.37 -17.98 -0.25
CA ALA A 120 -25.05 -17.27 0.84
C ALA A 120 -24.12 -16.33 1.65
N TYR A 121 -22.81 -16.55 1.58
CA TYR A 121 -21.80 -15.74 2.28
C TYR A 121 -20.95 -14.93 1.30
N ASP A 122 -21.58 -14.22 0.36
CA ASP A 122 -20.89 -13.38 -0.62
C ASP A 122 -19.91 -14.17 -1.51
N GLY A 123 -20.24 -15.43 -1.77
CA GLY A 123 -19.38 -16.34 -2.54
C GLY A 123 -18.02 -16.59 -1.88
N LYS A 124 -17.91 -16.43 -0.56
CA LYS A 124 -16.67 -16.70 0.17
C LYS A 124 -16.30 -18.18 0.09
N VAL A 125 -14.99 -18.42 0.08
CA VAL A 125 -14.39 -19.74 0.08
C VAL A 125 -14.22 -20.22 1.51
N TYR A 126 -14.71 -21.43 1.76
CA TYR A 126 -14.61 -22.12 3.05
C TYR A 126 -13.93 -23.47 2.88
N LYS A 127 -13.35 -23.96 3.97
CA LYS A 127 -12.85 -25.32 4.12
C LYS A 127 -13.59 -25.97 5.29
N ARG A 128 -13.97 -27.24 5.13
CA ARG A 128 -14.42 -28.05 6.28
C ARG A 128 -13.23 -28.39 7.17
N THR A 129 -13.39 -28.20 8.47
CA THR A 129 -12.37 -28.56 9.47
C THR A 129 -12.60 -29.95 10.05
N SER A 130 -13.85 -30.40 10.10
CA SER A 130 -14.25 -31.69 10.66
C SER A 130 -15.17 -32.47 9.69
N PRO A 131 -15.22 -33.81 9.80
CA PRO A 131 -16.26 -34.64 9.18
C PRO A 131 -17.68 -34.24 9.60
N GLU A 132 -17.84 -33.68 10.80
CA GLU A 132 -19.14 -33.25 11.33
C GLU A 132 -19.82 -32.19 10.43
N ARG A 133 -21.15 -32.11 10.48
CA ARG A 133 -21.88 -31.04 9.78
C ARG A 133 -21.82 -29.75 10.59
N GLY A 134 -21.20 -28.71 10.03
CA GLY A 134 -21.22 -27.37 10.63
C GLY A 134 -19.84 -26.70 10.76
N PRO A 135 -18.77 -27.41 11.14
CA PRO A 135 -17.45 -26.79 11.28
C PRO A 135 -16.85 -26.42 9.92
N VAL A 136 -16.94 -25.13 9.57
CA VAL A 136 -16.38 -24.56 8.36
C VAL A 136 -15.57 -23.31 8.70
N GLU A 137 -14.39 -23.21 8.13
CA GLU A 137 -13.50 -22.05 8.32
C GLU A 137 -13.32 -21.32 6.99
N PRO A 138 -13.40 -19.97 6.99
CA PRO A 138 -13.10 -19.19 5.81
C PRO A 138 -11.61 -19.31 5.48
N LEU A 139 -11.30 -19.51 4.19
CA LEU A 139 -9.92 -19.57 3.75
C LEU A 139 -9.48 -18.23 3.17
N PHE A 140 -8.33 -17.75 3.63
CA PHE A 140 -7.83 -16.44 3.29
C PHE A 140 -6.53 -16.47 2.46
N GLY A 141 -6.29 -15.37 1.77
CA GLY A 141 -5.08 -15.05 1.05
C GLY A 141 -4.34 -13.85 1.69
N PRO A 142 -3.69 -12.99 0.91
CA PRO A 142 -2.86 -11.91 1.43
C PRO A 142 -3.61 -10.91 2.31
N ASN A 143 -2.86 -10.33 3.24
CA ASN A 143 -3.27 -9.21 4.08
C ASN A 143 -2.50 -7.96 3.63
N ILE A 144 -3.20 -6.93 3.15
CA ILE A 144 -2.59 -5.71 2.60
C ILE A 144 -1.65 -5.04 3.62
N ALA A 145 -2.05 -4.96 4.89
CA ALA A 145 -1.26 -4.33 5.94
C ALA A 145 0.07 -5.05 6.17
N ARG A 146 0.11 -6.38 6.02
CA ARG A 146 1.35 -7.16 6.12
C ARG A 146 2.19 -7.12 4.83
N GLU A 147 1.54 -6.93 3.69
CA GLU A 147 2.21 -6.97 2.38
C GLU A 147 2.85 -5.63 2.01
N ILE A 148 2.34 -4.51 2.54
CA ILE A 148 2.92 -3.19 2.30
C ILE A 148 4.36 -3.11 2.86
N THR A 149 4.62 -3.68 4.03
CA THR A 149 5.94 -3.65 4.67
C THR A 149 6.97 -4.61 4.06
N LYS A 150 6.61 -5.42 3.07
CA LYS A 150 7.53 -6.38 2.43
C LYS A 150 8.39 -5.74 1.35
N ASP A 151 9.56 -6.35 1.15
CA ASP A 151 10.65 -5.86 0.30
C ASP A 151 10.28 -5.32 -1.10
N PRO A 152 9.44 -5.96 -1.93
CA PRO A 152 9.16 -5.42 -3.27
C PRO A 152 8.44 -4.07 -3.22
N THR A 153 7.58 -3.84 -2.22
CA THR A 153 6.88 -2.58 -2.06
C THR A 153 7.77 -1.52 -1.40
N VAL A 154 8.58 -1.91 -0.42
CA VAL A 154 9.57 -1.02 0.22
C VAL A 154 10.67 -0.59 -0.76
N ALA A 155 11.16 -1.48 -1.62
CA ALA A 155 12.15 -1.17 -2.64
C ALA A 155 11.59 -0.20 -3.69
N LYS A 156 10.34 -0.39 -4.13
CA LYS A 156 9.67 0.54 -5.04
C LYS A 156 9.47 1.91 -4.41
N TRP A 157 9.21 1.96 -3.12
CA TRP A 157 9.11 3.20 -2.38
C TRP A 157 10.44 3.94 -2.31
N LYS A 158 11.53 3.27 -1.92
CA LYS A 158 12.90 3.84 -1.93
C LYS A 158 13.32 4.33 -3.32
N GLN A 159 12.93 3.63 -4.38
CA GLN A 159 13.19 4.05 -5.75
C GLN A 159 12.48 5.37 -6.09
N VAL A 160 11.25 5.59 -5.59
CA VAL A 160 10.51 6.84 -5.84
C VAL A 160 10.98 7.99 -4.95
N ASP A 161 11.56 7.70 -3.79
CA ASP A 161 12.17 8.72 -2.94
C ASP A 161 13.24 9.53 -3.71
N GLY A 162 14.11 8.85 -4.47
CA GLY A 162 15.09 9.52 -5.34
C GLY A 162 14.49 10.44 -6.41
N PHE A 163 13.31 10.12 -6.95
CA PHE A 163 12.58 10.99 -7.90
C PHE A 163 11.85 12.13 -7.20
N THR A 164 11.34 11.88 -6.00
CA THR A 164 10.69 12.87 -5.13
C THR A 164 11.69 13.96 -4.76
N MET A 165 12.92 13.58 -4.43
CA MET A 165 14.00 14.50 -4.10
C MET A 165 14.39 15.42 -5.25
N LYS A 166 14.58 14.86 -6.45
CA LYS A 166 14.84 15.68 -7.66
C LYS A 166 13.73 16.69 -7.93
N ARG A 167 12.47 16.33 -7.63
CA ARG A 167 11.34 17.24 -7.85
C ARG A 167 11.25 18.32 -6.77
N VAL A 168 11.53 17.97 -5.51
CA VAL A 168 11.63 18.94 -4.42
C VAL A 168 12.74 19.96 -4.73
N GLU A 169 13.92 19.49 -5.15
CA GLU A 169 15.02 20.34 -5.59
C GLU A 169 14.59 21.28 -6.72
N HIS A 170 13.93 20.76 -7.77
CA HIS A 170 13.44 21.58 -8.88
C HIS A 170 12.43 22.66 -8.45
N GLU A 171 11.49 22.34 -7.56
CA GLU A 171 10.51 23.33 -7.07
C GLU A 171 11.19 24.40 -6.20
N LEU A 172 12.18 24.01 -5.39
CA LEU A 172 12.96 24.96 -4.59
C LEU A 172 13.80 25.89 -5.47
N ILE A 173 14.52 25.35 -6.47
CA ILE A 173 15.31 26.13 -7.43
C ILE A 173 14.43 27.14 -8.16
N ARG A 174 13.26 26.71 -8.64
CA ARG A 174 12.29 27.59 -9.34
C ARG A 174 11.80 28.75 -8.47
N LEU A 175 11.64 28.54 -7.17
CA LEU A 175 11.10 29.54 -6.23
C LEU A 175 12.16 30.49 -5.70
N PHE A 176 13.38 30.00 -5.47
CA PHE A 176 14.50 30.81 -5.00
C PHE A 176 15.27 31.50 -6.13
N LYS A 177 14.96 31.21 -7.41
CA LYS A 177 15.61 31.80 -8.60
C LYS A 177 17.14 31.69 -8.56
N TRP A 178 17.64 30.49 -8.23
CA TRP A 178 19.04 30.14 -8.45
C TRP A 178 19.20 29.42 -9.79
#